data_AF-V8QT57-F1
#
_entry.id   AF-V8QT57-F1
#
_cell.length_a   1.000
_cell.length_b   1.000
_cell.length_c   1.000
_cell.angle_alpha   90.00
_cell.angle_beta   90.00
_cell.angle_gamma   90.00
#
_symmetry.space_group_name_H-M   'P 1'
#
loop_
_entity.id
_entity.type
_entity.pdbx_description
1 polymer ?
#
loop_
_entity_poly.entity_id
_entity_poly.type
_entity_poly.pdbx_seq_one_letter_code
_entity_poly.pdbx_strand_id
1 'polypeptide(L)'
;MASWYGPGFHGRKTANGEVYNQNAMTAAHKRLPISSYVRVTRVSTGKSIVVRINDRGPFVGNRVIDLSYGAAKRLGIVSRGSDKVKIEPISKEAAAGERNSETQTKAKKML
;
A
#
# COMPACT_ATOMS: atom_id res chain seq x y z
N MET A 1 -0.56 8.55 10.02
CA MET A 1 -1.41 7.35 10.09
C MET A 1 -1.66 6.79 8.70
N ALA A 2 -1.68 5.47 8.52
CA ALA A 2 -2.23 4.84 7.32
C ALA A 2 -3.71 4.52 7.53
N SER A 3 -4.49 4.59 6.46
CA SER A 3 -5.81 3.95 6.39
C SER A 3 -5.95 3.20 5.06
N TRP A 4 -7.18 2.89 4.65
CA TRP A 4 -7.44 2.20 3.39
C TRP A 4 -8.75 2.66 2.75
N TYR A 5 -8.86 2.50 1.43
CA TYR A 5 -10.07 2.82 0.69
C TYR A 5 -11.21 1.89 1.08
N GLY A 6 -12.29 2.45 1.64
CA GLY A 6 -13.52 1.72 1.93
C GLY A 6 -14.21 1.13 0.69
N PRO A 7 -15.38 0.49 0.87
CA PRO A 7 -16.17 -0.03 -0.25
C PRO A 7 -16.60 1.08 -1.22
N GLY A 8 -16.89 0.70 -2.47
CA GLY A 8 -17.45 1.62 -3.49
C GLY A 8 -16.42 2.42 -4.32
N PHE A 9 -15.13 2.24 -4.08
CA PHE A 9 -14.09 2.88 -4.90
C PHE A 9 -13.63 2.02 -6.07
N HIS A 10 -13.73 0.69 -5.98
CA HIS A 10 -13.26 -0.22 -7.01
C HIS A 10 -13.89 0.10 -8.38
N GLY A 11 -13.07 0.16 -9.43
CA GLY A 11 -13.52 0.51 -10.78
C GLY A 11 -13.52 2.02 -11.09
N ARG A 12 -13.33 2.89 -10.08
CA ARG A 12 -13.22 4.34 -10.29
C ARG A 12 -11.83 4.74 -10.76
N LYS A 13 -11.71 5.88 -11.44
CA LYS A 13 -10.41 6.44 -11.84
C LYS A 13 -9.66 7.00 -10.63
N THR A 14 -8.37 6.73 -10.55
CA THR A 14 -7.42 7.40 -9.66
C THR A 14 -6.97 8.73 -10.25
N ALA A 15 -6.22 9.53 -9.49
CA ALA A 15 -5.65 10.79 -9.94
C ALA A 15 -4.69 10.68 -11.14
N ASN A 16 -4.11 9.51 -11.39
CA ASN A 16 -3.28 9.28 -12.58
C ASN A 16 -4.05 8.64 -13.75
N GLY A 17 -5.38 8.52 -13.65
CA GLY A 17 -6.26 8.01 -14.69
C GLY A 17 -6.38 6.49 -14.73
N GLU A 18 -5.61 5.75 -13.93
CA GLU A 18 -5.76 4.29 -13.82
C GLU A 18 -7.08 3.91 -13.16
N VAL A 19 -7.62 2.74 -13.52
CA VAL A 19 -8.77 2.17 -12.82
C VAL A 19 -8.30 1.60 -11.48
N TYR A 20 -8.86 2.10 -10.38
CA TYR A 20 -8.53 1.62 -9.04
C TYR A 20 -8.96 0.15 -8.87
N ASN A 21 -7.97 -0.70 -8.61
CA ASN A 21 -8.16 -2.10 -8.25
C ASN A 21 -7.92 -2.28 -6.75
N GLN A 22 -8.98 -2.63 -6.02
CA GLN A 22 -8.90 -2.82 -4.56
C GLN A 22 -7.97 -3.96 -4.14
N ASN A 23 -7.68 -4.92 -5.04
CA ASN A 23 -6.80 -6.05 -4.78
C ASN A 23 -5.34 -5.80 -5.19
N ALA A 24 -5.04 -4.68 -5.85
CA ALA A 24 -3.67 -4.34 -6.27
C ALA A 24 -2.84 -3.82 -5.10
N MET A 25 -1.50 -3.90 -5.19
CA MET A 25 -0.58 -3.33 -4.18
C MET A 25 -0.32 -1.84 -4.48
N THR A 26 -1.33 -1.00 -4.28
CA THR A 26 -1.28 0.44 -4.57
C THR A 26 -1.75 1.29 -3.39
N ALA A 27 -1.45 2.60 -3.45
CA ALA A 27 -1.84 3.56 -2.44
C ALA A 27 -1.99 5.00 -2.98
N ALA A 28 -2.75 5.81 -2.26
CA ALA A 28 -2.81 7.27 -2.38
C ALA A 28 -1.81 7.94 -1.44
N HIS A 29 -1.09 8.94 -1.95
CA HIS A 29 -0.25 9.82 -1.12
C HIS A 29 -0.30 11.28 -1.60
N LYS A 30 -0.25 12.23 -0.65
CA LYS A 30 -0.44 13.67 -0.91
C LYS A 30 0.60 14.25 -1.88
N ARG A 31 1.87 13.86 -1.71
CA ARG A 31 3.02 14.52 -2.36
C ARG A 31 4.03 13.59 -3.03
N LEU A 32 3.92 12.27 -2.86
CA LEU A 32 4.92 11.37 -3.45
C LEU A 32 4.71 11.30 -4.96
N PRO A 33 5.76 11.16 -5.77
CA PRO A 33 5.62 11.05 -7.22
C PRO A 33 4.65 9.92 -7.59
N ILE A 34 3.75 10.16 -8.55
CA ILE A 34 2.96 9.08 -9.12
C ILE A 34 3.92 8.05 -9.73
N SER A 35 3.56 6.77 -9.63
CA SER A 35 4.36 5.61 -10.05
C SER A 35 5.64 5.36 -9.25
N SER A 36 5.90 6.12 -8.18
CA SER A 36 6.93 5.78 -7.20
C SER A 36 6.51 4.59 -6.33
N TYR A 37 7.49 3.94 -5.70
CA TYR A 37 7.28 2.83 -4.77
C TYR A 37 7.67 3.25 -3.36
N VAL A 38 6.92 2.73 -2.38
CA VAL A 38 7.25 2.87 -0.96
C VAL A 38 7.12 1.56 -0.24
N ARG A 39 8.02 1.35 0.73
CA ARG A 39 7.85 0.37 1.80
C ARG A 39 7.02 1.00 2.91
N VAL A 40 5.95 0.33 3.31
CA VAL A 40 5.07 0.74 4.40
C VAL A 40 5.19 -0.27 5.52
N THR A 41 5.69 0.18 6.66
CA THR A 41 5.89 -0.67 7.84
C THR A 41 4.91 -0.30 8.94
N ARG A 42 4.10 -1.27 9.39
CA ARG A 42 3.22 -1.12 10.55
C ARG A 42 4.07 -1.06 11.81
N VAL A 43 4.03 0.07 12.51
CA VAL A 43 4.94 0.35 13.64
C VAL A 43 4.78 -0.69 14.75
N SER A 44 3.54 -1.09 15.05
CA SER A 44 3.25 -1.97 16.18
C SER A 44 3.74 -3.42 16.00
N THR A 45 3.96 -3.88 14.77
CA THR A 45 4.33 -5.28 14.49
C THR A 45 5.63 -5.42 13.70
N GLY A 46 6.18 -4.32 13.18
CA GLY A 46 7.30 -4.35 12.25
C GLY A 46 6.97 -4.94 10.86
N LYS A 47 5.73 -5.39 10.64
CA LYS A 47 5.31 -5.97 9.36
C LYS A 47 5.34 -4.91 8.27
N SER A 48 5.97 -5.22 7.14
CA SER A 48 6.06 -4.33 5.99
C SER A 48 5.33 -4.88 4.76
N ILE A 49 4.99 -3.97 3.86
CA ILE A 49 4.57 -4.25 2.49
C ILE A 49 5.19 -3.22 1.55
N VAL A 50 5.24 -3.54 0.26
CA VAL A 50 5.56 -2.57 -0.79
C VAL A 50 4.31 -2.21 -1.57
N VAL A 51 4.10 -0.92 -1.82
CA VAL A 51 3.01 -0.40 -2.66
C VAL A 51 3.52 0.60 -3.67
N ARG A 52 2.83 0.69 -4.82
CA ARG A 52 3.03 1.77 -5.79
C ARG A 52 2.06 2.92 -5.53
N ILE A 53 2.53 4.15 -5.62
CA ILE A 53 1.68 5.33 -5.52
C ILE A 53 1.00 5.56 -6.87
N ASN A 54 -0.33 5.46 -6.93
CA ASN A 54 -1.08 5.71 -8.16
C ASN A 54 -2.25 6.70 -7.97
N ASP A 55 -2.43 7.23 -6.76
CA ASP A 55 -3.50 8.16 -6.47
C ASP A 55 -3.08 9.29 -5.51
N ARG A 56 -3.96 10.27 -5.31
CA ARG A 56 -3.77 11.46 -4.46
C ARG A 56 -4.69 11.42 -3.24
N GLY A 57 -4.29 12.19 -2.22
CA GLY A 57 -4.87 12.12 -0.88
C GLY A 57 -3.98 11.28 0.05
N PRO A 58 -4.47 10.88 1.23
CA PRO A 58 -5.72 11.32 1.86
C PRO A 58 -5.71 12.81 2.18
N PHE A 59 -6.84 13.51 2.02
CA PHE A 59 -6.96 14.94 2.38
C PHE A 59 -7.64 15.18 3.74
N VAL A 60 -7.74 14.14 4.56
CA VAL A 60 -8.47 14.19 5.84
C VAL A 60 -7.53 13.91 7.00
N GLY A 61 -7.52 14.82 7.97
CA GLY A 61 -6.83 14.67 9.25
C GLY A 61 -5.32 14.42 9.11
N ASN A 62 -4.80 13.59 10.03
CA ASN A 62 -3.38 13.22 10.11
C ASN A 62 -3.02 11.95 9.31
N ARG A 63 -3.90 11.54 8.38
CA ARG A 63 -3.61 10.42 7.47
C ARG A 63 -2.55 10.85 6.47
N VAL A 64 -1.57 9.98 6.28
CA VAL A 64 -0.43 10.22 5.37
C VAL A 64 -0.51 9.34 4.13
N ILE A 65 -1.17 8.19 4.21
CA ILE A 65 -1.30 7.24 3.10
C ILE A 65 -2.61 6.46 3.22
N ASP A 66 -3.31 6.27 2.10
CA ASP A 66 -4.48 5.40 2.01
C ASP A 66 -4.13 4.21 1.12
N LEU A 67 -4.11 3.02 1.71
CA LEU A 67 -3.79 1.76 1.04
C LEU A 67 -4.99 1.23 0.27
N SER A 68 -4.76 0.47 -0.80
CA SER A 68 -5.80 -0.41 -1.32
C SER A 68 -6.25 -1.42 -0.25
N TYR A 69 -7.44 -1.99 -0.41
CA TYR A 69 -7.93 -3.03 0.50
C TYR A 69 -6.98 -4.23 0.59
N GLY A 70 -6.46 -4.71 -0.55
CA GLY A 70 -5.51 -5.81 -0.62
C GLY A 70 -4.19 -5.51 0.10
N ALA A 71 -3.66 -4.30 -0.07
CA ALA A 71 -2.47 -3.85 0.63
C ALA A 71 -2.73 -3.76 2.15
N ALA A 72 -3.84 -3.15 2.56
CA ALA A 72 -4.22 -3.05 3.97
C ALA A 72 -4.44 -4.41 4.64
N LYS A 73 -5.06 -5.36 3.92
CA LYS A 73 -5.26 -6.74 4.37
C LYS A 73 -3.92 -7.43 4.57
N ARG A 74 -2.99 -7.25 3.62
CA ARG A 74 -1.65 -7.81 3.71
C ARG A 74 -0.84 -7.21 4.86
N LEU A 75 -0.93 -5.90 5.08
CA LEU A 75 -0.29 -5.22 6.22
C LEU A 75 -0.96 -5.58 7.57
N GLY A 76 -2.22 -6.02 7.55
CA GLY A 76 -2.97 -6.45 8.73
C GLY A 76 -3.60 -5.28 9.49
N ILE A 77 -4.09 -4.25 8.78
CA ILE A 77 -4.72 -3.07 9.39
C ILE A 77 -6.23 -2.94 9.11
N VAL A 78 -6.82 -3.83 8.30
CA VAL A 78 -8.24 -3.75 7.89
C VAL A 78 -9.18 -3.67 9.09
N SER A 79 -9.07 -4.60 10.05
CA SER A 79 -9.96 -4.67 11.21
C SER A 79 -9.87 -3.44 12.13
N ARG A 80 -8.74 -2.73 12.11
CA ARG A 80 -8.53 -1.50 12.89
C ARG A 80 -8.97 -0.25 12.15
N GLY A 81 -9.22 -0.34 10.84
CA GLY A 81 -9.46 0.80 9.95
C GLY A 81 -8.20 1.63 9.65
N SER A 82 -7.38 1.92 10.67
CA SER A 82 -6.15 2.70 10.54
C SER A 82 -5.07 2.26 11.53
N ASP A 83 -3.81 2.58 11.23
CA ASP A 83 -2.69 2.35 12.16
C ASP A 83 -1.49 3.28 11.92
N LYS A 84 -0.57 3.35 12.90
CA LYS A 84 0.71 4.03 12.75
C LYS A 84 1.61 3.24 11.79
N VAL A 85 2.16 3.95 10.81
CA VAL A 85 3.09 3.39 9.84
C VAL A 85 4.32 4.27 9.67
N LYS A 86 5.44 3.63 9.32
CA LYS A 86 6.61 4.28 8.71
C LYS A 86 6.49 4.11 7.19
N ILE A 87 6.80 5.16 6.44
CA ILE A 87 6.83 5.14 4.97
C ILE A 87 8.27 5.43 4.54
N GLU A 88 8.80 4.60 3.66
CA GLU A 88 10.14 4.72 3.13
C GLU A 88 10.08 4.63 1.60
N PRO A 89 10.47 5.69 0.86
CA PRO A 89 10.64 5.60 -0.59
C PRO A 89 11.71 4.58 -0.95
N ILE A 90 11.42 3.74 -1.95
CA ILE A 90 12.35 2.73 -2.45
C ILE A 90 12.40 2.79 -3.98
N SER A 91 13.51 2.33 -4.56
CA SER A 91 13.63 2.23 -6.02
C SER A 91 12.70 1.14 -6.57
N LYS A 92 12.43 1.20 -7.88
CA LYS A 92 11.64 0.17 -8.57
C LYS A 92 12.32 -1.20 -8.52
N GLU A 93 13.65 -1.22 -8.54
CA GLU A 93 14.50 -2.41 -8.46
C GLU A 93 14.38 -3.05 -7.07
N ALA A 94 14.49 -2.25 -6.00
CA ALA A 94 14.27 -2.71 -4.64
C ALA A 94 12.84 -3.25 -4.45
N ALA A 95 11.84 -2.56 -4.98
CA ALA A 95 10.44 -3.01 -4.97
C ALA A 95 10.22 -4.31 -5.74
N ALA A 96 10.97 -4.55 -6.82
CA ALA A 96 10.94 -5.83 -7.54
C ALA A 96 11.61 -6.94 -6.72
N GLY A 97 12.78 -6.66 -6.12
CA GLY A 97 13.49 -7.60 -5.26
C GLY A 97 12.65 -8.11 -4.08
N GLU A 98 11.96 -7.22 -3.38
CA GLU A 98 11.10 -7.60 -2.25
C GLU A 98 9.87 -8.42 -2.65
N ARG A 99 9.25 -8.12 -3.81
CA ARG A 99 8.12 -8.93 -4.28
C ARG A 99 8.55 -10.34 -4.68
N ASN A 100 9.75 -10.48 -5.23
CA ASN A 100 10.29 -11.78 -5.62
C ASN A 100 10.63 -12.61 -4.38
N SER A 101 11.25 -12.02 -3.36
CA SER A 101 11.56 -12.73 -2.10
C SER A 101 10.30 -13.19 -1.38
N GLU A 102 9.27 -12.34 -1.28
CA GLU A 102 7.99 -12.71 -0.68
C GLU A 102 7.31 -13.89 -1.41
N THR A 103 7.40 -13.92 -2.74
CA THR A 103 6.83 -15.01 -3.56
C THR A 103 7.57 -16.33 -3.32
N GLN A 104 8.90 -16.28 -3.23
CA GLN A 104 9.72 -17.46 -2.91
C GLN A 104 9.46 -17.97 -1.50
N THR A 105 9.32 -17.09 -0.50
CA THR A 105 9.00 -17.49 0.88
C THR A 105 7.64 -18.19 0.96
N LYS A 106 6.63 -17.69 0.23
CA LYS A 106 5.31 -18.34 0.18
C LYS A 106 5.39 -19.71 -0.47
N ALA A 107 6.10 -19.84 -1.60
CA ALA A 107 6.26 -21.13 -2.29
C ALA A 107 6.94 -22.17 -1.38
N LYS A 108 7.99 -21.79 -0.65
CA LYS A 108 8.67 -22.70 0.31
C LYS A 108 7.81 -23.14 1.49
N LYS A 109 6.82 -22.34 1.89
CA LYS A 109 5.92 -22.68 3.01
C LYS A 109 4.77 -23.61 2.60
N MET A 110 4.58 -23.83 1.30
CA MET A 110 3.55 -24.73 0.75
C MET A 110 4.08 -26.13 0.41
N LEU A 111 5.38 -26.35 0.61
CA LEU A 111 6.05 -27.65 0.62
C LEU A 111 6.22 -28.09 2.07
#